data_AF-A0A7Y3TI08-F1
#
_entry.id   AF-A0A7Y3TI08-F1
#
_cell.length_a   1.000
_cell.length_b   1.000
_cell.length_c   1.000
_cell.angle_alpha   90.00
_cell.angle_beta   90.00
_cell.angle_gamma   90.00
#
_symmetry.space_group_name_H-M   'P 1'
#
loop_
_entity.id
_entity.type
_entity.pdbx_description
1 polymer ?
#
loop_
_entity_poly.entity_id
_entity_poly.type
_entity_poly.pdbx_seq_one_letter_code
_entity_poly.pdbx_strand_id
1 'polypeptide(L)'
;MKKNIVLFVLFVLPIVAYLFFASGVNSFTKLPVITPKIADFGNWKSLDGKKVSLDKKITVLGFSGADILNNRGNYFNLNEKIYKRYHGFEDLQFVVLCPLGTEKEAQKLVDALKPFTDVSGWNFIFASPDEIKTFYKQLNLKGKLKDDLGTSYVYIIDKERNLRGRKEQKDYKEGYDTFHPSQLSNEMLDDFKIILYEYRAALKKNHNATKQL
;
A
#
# COMPACT_ATOMS: atom_id res chain seq x y z
N MET A 1 -18.06 20.90 52.00
CA MET A 1 -17.89 21.36 50.60
C MET A 1 -16.81 20.62 49.84
N LYS A 2 -15.59 20.46 50.38
CA LYS A 2 -14.49 19.73 49.70
C LYS A 2 -14.83 18.27 49.35
N LYS A 3 -15.50 17.53 50.23
CA LYS A 3 -15.87 16.11 50.02
C LYS A 3 -16.83 15.89 48.83
N ASN A 4 -17.79 16.80 48.63
CA ASN A 4 -18.76 16.68 47.55
C ASN A 4 -18.13 17.02 46.19
N ILE A 5 -17.20 17.97 46.16
CA ILE A 5 -16.42 18.29 44.96
C ILE A 5 -15.51 17.11 44.58
N VAL A 6 -14.83 16.51 45.55
CA VAL A 6 -13.98 15.33 45.31
C VAL A 6 -14.82 14.17 44.74
N LEU A 7 -15.99 13.90 45.31
CA LEU A 7 -16.88 12.84 44.81
C LEU A 7 -17.41 13.15 43.41
N PHE A 8 -17.79 14.40 43.12
CA PHE A 8 -18.23 14.82 41.79
C PHE A 8 -17.12 14.62 40.74
N VAL A 9 -15.89 15.04 41.05
CA VAL A 9 -14.75 14.83 40.14
C VAL A 9 -14.47 13.34 39.94
N LEU A 10 -14.54 12.52 41.00
CA LEU A 10 -14.26 11.09 40.91
C LEU A 10 -15.21 10.34 39.96
N PHE A 11 -16.47 10.78 39.86
CA PHE A 11 -17.48 10.11 39.04
C PHE A 11 -17.74 10.78 37.69
N VAL A 12 -17.71 12.11 37.62
CA VAL A 12 -18.06 12.85 36.40
C VAL A 12 -16.86 13.03 35.48
N LEU A 13 -15.66 13.25 36.02
CA LEU A 13 -14.46 13.45 35.19
C LEU A 13 -14.14 12.24 34.30
N PRO A 14 -14.21 10.98 34.77
CA PRO A 14 -13.96 9.82 33.92
C PRO A 14 -14.98 9.67 32.79
N ILE A 15 -16.25 9.99 33.06
CA ILE A 15 -17.32 9.91 32.05
C ILE A 15 -17.13 11.00 30.99
N VAL A 16 -16.81 12.23 31.40
CA VAL A 16 -16.51 13.33 30.47
C VAL A 16 -15.25 13.04 29.67
N ALA A 17 -14.20 12.49 30.27
CA ALA A 17 -13.00 12.06 29.56
C ALA A 17 -13.31 10.95 28.54
N TYR A 18 -14.09 9.94 28.95
CA TYR A 18 -14.54 8.88 28.05
C TYR A 18 -15.36 9.43 26.87
N LEU A 19 -16.34 10.30 27.14
CA LEU A 19 -17.14 10.95 26.11
C LEU A 19 -16.29 11.84 25.21
N PHE A 20 -15.30 12.55 25.75
CA PHE A 20 -14.36 13.35 24.97
C PHE A 20 -13.54 12.48 24.02
N PHE A 21 -12.95 11.37 24.51
CA PHE A 21 -12.23 10.41 23.67
C PHE A 21 -13.13 9.70 22.65
N ALA A 22 -14.38 9.39 23.02
CA ALA A 22 -15.37 8.78 22.13
C ALA A 22 -15.90 9.75 21.07
N SER A 23 -16.02 11.04 21.43
CA SER A 23 -16.41 12.13 20.53
C SER A 23 -15.23 12.68 19.72
N GLY A 24 -14.01 12.21 20.00
CA GLY A 24 -12.81 12.54 19.26
C GLY A 24 -13.06 12.25 17.79
N VAL A 25 -13.33 13.31 17.03
CA VAL A 25 -13.45 13.24 15.59
C VAL A 25 -12.05 12.88 15.11
N ASN A 26 -11.80 11.60 14.87
CA ASN A 26 -10.65 11.19 14.08
C ASN A 26 -10.90 11.79 12.69
N SER A 27 -10.45 13.03 12.48
CA SER A 27 -10.20 13.49 11.13
C SER A 27 -9.14 12.52 10.62
N PHE A 28 -9.59 11.51 9.88
CA PHE A 28 -8.69 10.67 9.12
C PHE A 28 -8.03 11.60 8.11
N THR A 29 -6.87 12.12 8.49
CA THR A 29 -6.05 12.94 7.63
C THR A 29 -5.74 12.10 6.41
N LYS A 30 -6.07 12.62 5.23
CA LYS A 30 -5.79 11.92 3.99
C LYS A 30 -4.30 11.67 3.87
N LEU A 31 -3.91 10.49 3.39
CA LEU A 31 -2.50 10.19 3.17
C LEU A 31 -1.97 11.12 2.06
N PRO A 32 -0.93 11.93 2.28
CA PRO A 32 -0.48 12.87 1.25
C PRO A 32 -0.11 12.23 -0.09
N VAL A 33 -0.25 13.00 -1.18
CA VAL A 33 0.22 12.63 -2.52
C VAL A 33 1.68 13.05 -2.68
N ILE A 34 2.60 12.09 -2.80
CA ILE A 34 4.03 12.34 -3.06
C ILE A 34 4.22 12.77 -4.52
N THR A 35 3.79 11.91 -5.45
CA THR A 35 3.91 12.14 -6.89
C THR A 35 2.55 11.93 -7.56
N PRO A 36 1.95 12.97 -8.15
CA PRO A 36 0.65 12.85 -8.79
C PRO A 36 0.74 12.21 -10.17
N LYS A 37 -0.32 11.50 -10.57
CA LYS A 37 -0.58 11.06 -11.96
C LYS A 37 0.60 10.36 -12.65
N ILE A 38 1.13 9.31 -12.03
CA ILE A 38 2.17 8.48 -12.66
C ILE A 38 1.61 7.76 -13.89
N ALA A 39 2.48 7.50 -14.88
CA ALA A 39 2.08 6.78 -16.09
C ALA A 39 1.70 5.33 -15.77
N ASP A 40 0.91 4.74 -16.65
CA ASP A 40 0.47 3.35 -16.55
C ASP A 40 1.48 2.37 -17.17
N PHE A 41 1.32 1.07 -16.94
CA PHE A 41 2.24 -0.01 -17.34
C PHE A 41 2.27 -0.35 -18.85
N GLY A 42 1.84 0.58 -19.72
CA GLY A 42 1.91 0.42 -21.18
C GLY A 42 1.29 -0.88 -21.68
N ASN A 43 2.08 -1.71 -22.36
CA ASN A 43 1.69 -3.02 -22.91
C ASN A 43 2.40 -4.19 -22.23
N TRP A 44 2.96 -3.98 -21.03
CA TRP A 44 3.61 -5.04 -20.29
C TRP A 44 2.61 -6.10 -19.86
N LYS A 45 3.08 -7.35 -19.81
CA LYS A 45 2.25 -8.51 -19.55
C LYS A 45 2.60 -9.12 -18.20
N SER A 46 1.58 -9.65 -17.54
CA SER A 46 1.75 -10.47 -16.34
C SER A 46 2.21 -11.89 -16.68
N LEU A 47 2.50 -12.70 -15.66
CA LEU A 47 2.82 -14.13 -15.79
C LEU A 47 1.82 -14.93 -16.63
N ASP A 48 0.53 -14.60 -16.52
CA ASP A 48 -0.56 -15.22 -17.28
C ASP A 48 -0.86 -14.50 -18.60
N GLY A 49 0.02 -13.60 -19.05
CA GLY A 49 -0.07 -12.89 -20.32
C GLY A 49 -1.11 -11.77 -20.37
N LYS A 50 -1.74 -11.44 -19.23
CA LYS A 50 -2.75 -10.39 -19.14
C LYS A 50 -2.12 -9.01 -19.07
N LYS A 51 -2.87 -8.01 -19.52
CA LYS A 51 -2.53 -6.61 -19.33
C LYS A 51 -2.88 -6.19 -17.90
N VAL A 52 -1.95 -5.53 -17.23
CA VAL A 52 -2.14 -4.95 -15.89
C VAL A 52 -2.15 -3.43 -16.03
N SER A 53 -2.98 -2.75 -15.25
CA SER A 53 -3.12 -1.29 -15.25
C SER A 53 -3.20 -0.77 -13.82
N LEU A 54 -2.63 0.42 -13.58
CA LEU A 54 -2.81 1.19 -12.35
C LEU A 54 -4.15 1.91 -12.28
N ASP A 55 -4.83 2.10 -13.42
CA ASP A 55 -6.05 2.89 -13.46
C ASP A 55 -7.16 2.23 -12.65
N LYS A 56 -7.83 3.02 -11.80
CA LYS A 56 -8.91 2.56 -10.92
C LYS A 56 -8.52 1.38 -10.03
N LYS A 57 -7.24 1.25 -9.67
CA LYS A 57 -6.76 0.21 -8.74
C LYS A 57 -5.94 0.82 -7.63
N ILE A 58 -6.12 0.31 -6.41
CA ILE A 58 -5.17 0.57 -5.32
C ILE A 58 -4.04 -0.43 -5.53
N THR A 59 -2.82 0.06 -5.70
CA THR A 59 -1.69 -0.79 -6.07
C THR A 59 -0.58 -0.67 -5.04
N VAL A 60 -0.15 -1.80 -4.49
CA VAL A 60 1.16 -1.91 -3.83
C VAL A 60 2.16 -2.30 -4.90
N LEU A 61 3.04 -1.37 -5.26
CA LEU A 61 4.03 -1.52 -6.33
C LEU A 61 5.40 -1.86 -5.75
N GLY A 62 6.04 -2.93 -6.24
CA GLY A 62 7.43 -3.29 -5.93
C GLY A 62 8.27 -3.51 -7.18
N PHE A 63 9.59 -3.53 -7.03
CA PHE A 63 10.55 -3.80 -8.09
C PHE A 63 11.45 -4.96 -7.67
N SER A 64 11.39 -6.09 -8.38
CA SER A 64 12.05 -7.31 -7.94
C SER A 64 13.55 -7.32 -8.17
N GLY A 65 13.99 -6.62 -9.21
CA GLY A 65 15.29 -6.83 -9.81
C GLY A 65 15.42 -8.20 -10.46
N ALA A 66 16.64 -8.50 -10.90
CA ALA A 66 16.97 -9.74 -11.59
C ALA A 66 17.01 -10.98 -10.67
N ASP A 67 17.11 -10.79 -9.36
CA ASP A 67 17.29 -11.85 -8.38
C ASP A 67 16.07 -11.96 -7.44
N ILE A 68 14.99 -12.54 -7.98
CA ILE A 68 13.69 -12.59 -7.29
C ILE A 68 13.75 -13.53 -6.09
N LEU A 69 14.41 -14.69 -6.27
CA LEU A 69 14.42 -15.74 -5.26
C LEU A 69 15.28 -15.40 -4.04
N ASN A 70 16.36 -14.64 -4.19
CA ASN A 70 17.13 -14.19 -3.02
C ASN A 70 16.33 -13.17 -2.20
N ASN A 71 15.45 -12.41 -2.84
CA ASN A 71 14.57 -11.46 -2.17
C ASN A 71 13.21 -12.07 -1.74
N ARG A 72 12.98 -13.39 -1.86
CA ARG A 72 11.69 -14.04 -1.51
C ARG A 72 11.18 -13.73 -0.10
N GLY A 73 12.09 -13.52 0.86
CA GLY A 73 11.74 -13.17 2.25
C GLY A 73 11.00 -11.84 2.35
N ASN A 74 11.35 -10.87 1.51
CA ASN A 74 10.68 -9.56 1.42
C ASN A 74 9.21 -9.71 1.01
N TYR A 75 8.96 -10.53 -0.01
CA TYR A 75 7.60 -10.81 -0.49
C TYR A 75 6.79 -11.61 0.52
N PHE A 76 7.42 -12.57 1.21
CA PHE A 76 6.76 -13.29 2.30
C PHE A 76 6.37 -12.35 3.46
N ASN A 77 7.25 -11.42 3.84
CA ASN A 77 6.95 -10.40 4.84
C ASN A 77 5.76 -9.52 4.42
N LEU A 78 5.79 -9.03 3.17
CA LEU A 78 4.70 -8.24 2.62
C LEU A 78 3.38 -9.03 2.56
N ASN A 79 3.47 -10.32 2.23
CA ASN A 79 2.35 -11.22 2.21
C ASN A 79 1.68 -11.33 3.59
N GLU A 80 2.47 -11.71 4.61
CA GLU A 80 1.94 -11.95 5.95
C GLU A 80 1.53 -10.68 6.68
N LYS A 81 2.19 -9.54 6.43
CA LYS A 81 1.92 -8.30 7.16
C LYS A 81 0.80 -7.46 6.55
N ILE A 82 0.65 -7.47 5.22
CA ILE A 82 -0.31 -6.61 4.53
C ILE A 82 -1.28 -7.46 3.71
N TYR A 83 -0.78 -8.16 2.70
CA TYR A 83 -1.61 -8.75 1.65
C TYR A 83 -2.67 -9.72 2.19
N LYS A 84 -2.27 -10.68 3.01
CA LYS A 84 -3.15 -11.72 3.57
C LYS A 84 -4.39 -11.15 4.26
N ARG A 85 -4.28 -9.98 4.89
CA ARG A 85 -5.40 -9.31 5.56
C ARG A 85 -6.35 -8.59 4.59
N TYR A 86 -5.84 -8.11 3.46
CA TYR A 86 -6.58 -7.19 2.59
C TYR A 86 -6.80 -7.68 1.16
N HIS A 87 -6.28 -8.84 0.75
CA HIS A 87 -6.40 -9.37 -0.61
C HIS A 87 -7.84 -9.47 -1.13
N GLY A 88 -8.83 -9.64 -0.24
CA GLY A 88 -10.26 -9.61 -0.60
C GLY A 88 -10.86 -8.22 -0.83
N PHE A 89 -10.06 -7.15 -0.76
CA PHE A 89 -10.52 -5.79 -1.01
C PHE A 89 -10.66 -5.54 -2.52
N GLU A 90 -11.84 -5.08 -2.94
CA GLU A 90 -12.13 -4.81 -4.34
C GLU A 90 -11.17 -3.75 -4.91
N ASP A 91 -10.68 -4.01 -6.12
CA ASP A 91 -9.71 -3.14 -6.82
C ASP A 91 -8.33 -3.02 -6.16
N LEU A 92 -8.01 -3.83 -5.16
CA LEU A 92 -6.65 -3.94 -4.64
C LEU A 92 -5.83 -4.91 -5.50
N GLN A 93 -4.61 -4.49 -5.82
CA GLN A 93 -3.62 -5.35 -6.47
C GLN A 93 -2.22 -5.13 -5.88
N PHE A 94 -1.40 -6.15 -5.96
CA PHE A 94 0.01 -6.12 -5.62
C PHE A 94 0.77 -6.36 -6.91
N VAL A 95 1.48 -5.34 -7.38
CA VAL A 95 2.19 -5.40 -8.66
C VAL A 95 3.68 -5.40 -8.41
N VAL A 96 4.37 -6.39 -8.97
CA VAL A 96 5.83 -6.48 -8.92
C VAL A 96 6.37 -6.34 -10.33
N LEU A 97 7.09 -5.25 -10.58
CA LEU A 97 7.77 -5.03 -11.85
C LEU A 97 9.09 -5.79 -11.85
N CYS A 98 9.24 -6.67 -12.84
CA CYS A 98 10.34 -7.61 -12.97
C CYS A 98 11.06 -7.41 -14.31
N PRO A 99 12.40 -7.52 -14.37
CA PRO A 99 13.11 -7.58 -15.64
C PRO A 99 12.66 -8.78 -16.48
N LEU A 100 12.52 -8.61 -17.79
CA LEU A 100 12.31 -9.73 -18.73
C LEU A 100 13.37 -10.82 -18.53
N GLY A 101 12.95 -12.09 -18.60
CA GLY A 101 13.81 -13.26 -18.34
C GLY A 101 13.69 -13.82 -16.91
N THR A 102 13.01 -13.11 -16.01
CA THR A 102 12.80 -13.55 -14.61
C THR A 102 11.46 -14.28 -14.39
N GLU A 103 10.70 -14.57 -15.45
CA GLU A 103 9.34 -15.10 -15.39
C GLU A 103 9.28 -16.44 -14.62
N LYS A 104 10.27 -17.31 -14.84
CA LYS A 104 10.35 -18.60 -14.14
C LYS A 104 10.55 -18.43 -12.63
N GLU A 105 11.30 -17.42 -12.21
CA GLU A 105 11.55 -17.15 -10.79
C GLU A 105 10.34 -16.50 -10.13
N ALA A 106 9.70 -15.55 -10.82
CA ALA A 106 8.44 -14.96 -10.40
C ALA A 106 7.36 -16.04 -10.21
N GLN A 107 7.26 -17.01 -11.13
CA GLN A 107 6.32 -18.12 -11.00
C GLN A 107 6.62 -18.98 -9.75
N LYS A 108 7.89 -19.31 -9.51
CA LYS A 108 8.30 -20.05 -8.29
C LYS A 108 7.94 -19.30 -7.02
N LEU A 109 8.09 -17.98 -7.00
CA LEU A 109 7.71 -17.15 -5.86
C LEU A 109 6.18 -17.19 -5.65
N VAL A 110 5.39 -17.04 -6.70
CA VAL A 110 3.92 -17.17 -6.62
C VAL A 110 3.53 -18.55 -6.08
N ASP A 111 4.14 -19.62 -6.60
CA ASP A 111 3.87 -20.98 -6.15
C ASP A 111 4.26 -21.20 -4.68
N ALA A 112 5.29 -20.52 -4.20
CA ALA A 112 5.67 -20.53 -2.78
C ALA A 112 4.70 -19.76 -1.88
N LEU A 113 3.97 -18.76 -2.40
CA LEU A 113 2.97 -18.00 -1.64
C LEU A 113 1.59 -18.67 -1.60
N LYS A 114 1.22 -19.43 -2.63
CA LYS A 114 -0.07 -20.13 -2.77
C LYS A 114 -0.51 -20.94 -1.54
N PRO A 115 0.36 -21.68 -0.83
CA PRO A 115 -0.05 -22.44 0.36
C PRO A 115 -0.50 -21.56 1.55
N PHE A 116 -0.14 -20.28 1.56
CA PHE A 116 -0.36 -19.38 2.70
C PHE A 116 -1.55 -18.45 2.52
N THR A 117 -1.92 -18.11 1.28
CA THR A 117 -3.00 -17.17 0.97
C THR A 117 -3.45 -17.32 -0.49
N ASP A 118 -4.65 -16.84 -0.82
CA ASP A 118 -5.05 -16.65 -2.23
C ASP A 118 -4.16 -15.60 -2.88
N VAL A 119 -3.46 -15.96 -3.97
CA VAL A 119 -2.51 -15.10 -4.68
C VAL A 119 -3.12 -14.37 -5.88
N SER A 120 -4.43 -14.42 -6.08
CA SER A 120 -5.13 -13.79 -7.23
C SER A 120 -4.86 -12.28 -7.39
N GLY A 121 -4.59 -11.58 -6.29
CA GLY A 121 -4.22 -10.16 -6.29
C GLY A 121 -2.75 -9.87 -6.59
N TRP A 122 -1.86 -10.88 -6.67
CA TRP A 122 -0.46 -10.70 -7.03
C TRP A 122 -0.28 -10.72 -8.55
N ASN A 123 0.35 -9.66 -9.06
CA ASN A 123 0.59 -9.45 -10.48
C ASN A 123 2.08 -9.19 -10.71
N PHE A 124 2.79 -10.17 -11.22
CA PHE A 124 4.19 -10.01 -11.64
C PHE A 124 4.18 -9.63 -13.11
N ILE A 125 4.69 -8.44 -13.44
CA ILE A 125 4.73 -7.91 -14.80
C ILE A 125 6.16 -7.73 -15.27
N PHE A 126 6.38 -7.91 -16.58
CA PHE A 126 7.73 -7.96 -17.15
C PHE A 126 7.97 -6.87 -18.17
N ALA A 127 9.11 -6.20 -18.04
CA ALA A 127 9.55 -5.13 -18.93
C ALA A 127 11.06 -5.16 -19.15
N SER A 128 11.54 -4.50 -20.19
CA SER A 128 12.98 -4.36 -20.41
C SER A 128 13.64 -3.51 -19.32
N PRO A 129 14.94 -3.71 -19.04
CA PRO A 129 15.69 -2.89 -18.10
C PRO A 129 15.52 -1.37 -18.27
N ASP A 130 15.51 -0.87 -19.50
CA ASP A 130 15.42 0.56 -19.80
C ASP A 130 14.01 1.10 -19.55
N GLU A 131 12.99 0.32 -19.86
CA GLU A 131 11.59 0.63 -19.55
C GLU A 131 11.36 0.71 -18.03
N ILE A 132 11.93 -0.24 -17.27
CA ILE A 132 11.85 -0.24 -15.80
C ILE A 132 12.50 1.01 -15.22
N LYS A 133 13.71 1.36 -15.68
CA LYS A 133 14.42 2.58 -15.23
C LYS A 133 13.63 3.85 -15.56
N THR A 134 13.07 3.91 -16.76
CA THR A 134 12.24 5.04 -17.21
C THR A 134 10.98 5.18 -16.35
N PHE A 135 10.31 4.07 -16.07
CA PHE A 135 9.14 4.03 -15.21
C PHE A 135 9.46 4.34 -13.75
N TYR A 136 10.61 3.91 -13.24
CA TYR A 136 11.03 4.26 -11.88
C TYR A 136 11.31 5.76 -11.76
N LYS A 137 11.96 6.36 -12.77
CA LYS A 137 12.33 7.78 -12.77
C LYS A 137 11.12 8.71 -12.64
N GLN A 138 10.00 8.40 -13.30
CA GLN A 138 8.78 9.22 -13.20
C GLN A 138 8.13 9.19 -11.80
N LEU A 139 8.47 8.22 -10.95
CA LEU A 139 7.97 8.20 -9.57
C LEU A 139 8.57 9.33 -8.73
N ASN A 140 9.67 9.96 -9.20
CA ASN A 140 10.37 11.08 -8.55
C ASN A 140 10.76 10.77 -7.09
N LEU A 141 11.21 9.54 -6.86
CA LEU A 141 11.62 9.04 -5.55
C LEU A 141 13.02 9.55 -5.20
N LYS A 142 13.29 9.73 -3.90
CA LYS A 142 14.63 9.99 -3.37
C LYS A 142 15.52 8.74 -3.41
N GLY A 143 14.92 7.56 -3.25
CA GLY A 143 15.61 6.28 -3.35
C GLY A 143 16.09 5.93 -4.76
N LYS A 144 16.91 4.89 -4.88
CA LYS A 144 17.40 4.37 -6.17
C LYS A 144 17.18 2.87 -6.25
N LEU A 145 17.00 2.35 -7.47
CA LEU A 145 17.12 0.92 -7.72
C LEU A 145 18.58 0.49 -7.59
N LYS A 146 18.78 -0.77 -7.20
CA LYS A 146 20.09 -1.45 -7.27
C LYS A 146 20.46 -1.74 -8.73
N ASP A 147 21.69 -2.20 -8.95
CA ASP A 147 22.21 -2.53 -10.28
C ASP A 147 21.38 -3.63 -10.98
N ASP A 148 20.79 -4.53 -10.21
CA ASP A 148 19.88 -5.57 -10.67
C ASP A 148 18.46 -5.07 -10.95
N LEU A 149 18.19 -3.77 -10.76
CA LEU A 149 16.87 -3.11 -10.85
C LEU A 149 15.91 -3.41 -9.70
N GLY A 150 16.39 -3.99 -8.61
CA GLY A 150 15.59 -4.31 -7.44
C GLY A 150 15.61 -3.22 -6.38
N THR A 151 14.61 -3.25 -5.51
CA THR A 151 14.63 -2.56 -4.21
C THR A 151 13.81 -3.34 -3.20
N SER A 152 14.14 -3.24 -1.92
CA SER A 152 13.31 -3.80 -0.85
C SER A 152 12.09 -2.93 -0.55
N TYR A 153 12.00 -1.74 -1.14
CA TYR A 153 10.89 -0.82 -0.91
C TYR A 153 9.69 -1.13 -1.80
N VAL A 154 8.49 -0.99 -1.23
CA VAL A 154 7.23 -0.96 -1.96
C VAL A 154 6.51 0.37 -1.79
N TYR A 155 5.67 0.69 -2.76
CA TYR A 155 5.07 2.00 -2.95
C TYR A 155 3.55 1.87 -3.04
N ILE A 156 2.81 2.79 -2.42
CA ILE A 156 1.34 2.79 -2.46
C ILE A 156 0.89 3.73 -3.57
N ILE A 157 0.19 3.21 -4.56
CA ILE A 157 -0.45 3.98 -5.63
C ILE A 157 -1.96 3.92 -5.44
N ASP A 158 -2.63 5.07 -5.44
CA ASP A 158 -4.09 5.14 -5.37
C ASP A 158 -4.78 4.93 -6.72
N LYS A 159 -6.12 4.87 -6.71
CA LYS A 159 -6.95 4.65 -7.91
C LYS A 159 -6.83 5.75 -8.97
N GLU A 160 -6.30 6.91 -8.62
CA GLU A 160 -6.06 8.05 -9.52
C GLU A 160 -4.61 8.08 -10.04
N ARG A 161 -3.84 7.01 -9.76
CA ARG A 161 -2.42 6.88 -10.09
C ARG A 161 -1.54 7.91 -9.40
N ASN A 162 -1.87 8.27 -8.17
CA ASN A 162 -0.99 9.06 -7.33
C ASN A 162 -0.17 8.14 -6.44
N LEU A 163 1.14 8.38 -6.37
CA LEU A 163 2.00 7.83 -5.32
C LEU A 163 1.64 8.49 -3.99
N ARG A 164 1.33 7.68 -2.98
CA ARG A 164 0.89 8.13 -1.66
C ARG A 164 1.94 7.80 -0.60
N GLY A 165 2.02 8.66 0.41
CA GLY A 165 2.98 8.53 1.49
C GLY A 165 2.95 9.72 2.44
N ARG A 166 3.91 9.81 3.35
CA ARG A 166 4.01 10.86 4.36
C ARG A 166 4.94 11.98 3.90
N LYS A 167 4.52 13.24 4.10
CA LYS A 167 5.26 14.44 3.68
C LYS A 167 5.95 15.22 4.80
N GLU A 168 5.65 14.88 6.06
CA GLU A 168 6.23 15.61 7.19
C GLU A 168 7.74 15.43 7.22
N GLN A 169 8.51 16.50 7.44
CA GLN A 169 9.97 16.44 7.33
C GLN A 169 10.61 15.44 8.30
N LYS A 170 10.03 15.28 9.49
CA LYS A 170 10.49 14.34 10.53
C LYS A 170 10.03 12.91 10.32
N ASP A 171 9.04 12.69 9.43
CA ASP A 171 8.41 11.39 9.20
C ASP A 171 8.14 11.17 7.70
N TYR A 172 9.08 11.61 6.86
CA TYR A 172 8.90 11.55 5.42
C TYR A 172 8.97 10.10 4.94
N LYS A 173 7.93 9.64 4.25
CA LYS A 173 7.87 8.29 3.67
C LYS A 173 7.26 8.31 2.29
N GLU A 174 8.04 7.92 1.30
CA GLU A 174 7.58 7.70 -0.07
C GLU A 174 7.38 6.22 -0.41
N GLY A 175 7.95 5.31 0.40
CA GLY A 175 7.81 3.86 0.29
C GLY A 175 8.16 3.16 1.60
N TYR A 176 7.98 1.84 1.62
CA TYR A 176 8.10 1.01 2.83
C TYR A 176 9.00 -0.19 2.55
N ASP A 177 10.03 -0.35 3.36
CA ASP A 177 10.98 -1.45 3.30
C ASP A 177 10.32 -2.76 3.76
N THR A 178 10.28 -3.72 2.85
CA THR A 178 9.75 -5.07 3.08
C THR A 178 10.74 -6.01 3.74
N PHE A 179 12.02 -5.63 3.83
CA PHE A 179 13.02 -6.37 4.58
C PHE A 179 12.76 -6.31 6.09
N HIS A 180 12.17 -5.22 6.58
CA HIS A 180 11.86 -5.00 7.99
C HIS A 180 10.36 -5.20 8.27
N PRO A 181 9.92 -6.36 8.82
CA PRO A 181 8.50 -6.62 9.06
C PRO A 181 7.81 -5.60 9.98
N SER A 182 8.56 -5.00 10.90
CA SER A 182 8.07 -3.95 11.81
C SER A 182 7.67 -2.68 11.07
N GLN A 183 8.39 -2.31 10.01
CA GLN A 183 8.03 -1.16 9.18
C GLN A 183 6.72 -1.42 8.44
N LEU A 184 6.50 -2.66 7.98
CA LEU A 184 5.23 -3.04 7.38
C LEU A 184 4.09 -3.01 8.41
N SER A 185 4.26 -3.63 9.58
CA SER A 185 3.18 -3.75 10.57
C SER A 185 2.85 -2.46 11.30
N ASN A 186 3.83 -1.58 11.52
CA ASN A 186 3.67 -0.40 12.37
C ASN A 186 3.48 0.89 11.55
N GLU A 187 3.89 0.89 10.28
CA GLU A 187 3.93 2.12 9.48
C GLU A 187 3.10 1.96 8.21
N MET A 188 3.49 1.01 7.33
CA MET A 188 2.77 0.77 6.08
C MET A 188 1.31 0.39 6.34
N LEU A 189 1.06 -0.49 7.31
CA LEU A 189 -0.28 -0.97 7.62
C LEU A 189 -1.25 0.18 7.97
N ASP A 190 -0.78 1.17 8.72
CA ASP A 190 -1.62 2.29 9.13
C ASP A 190 -1.89 3.26 7.97
N ASP A 191 -0.85 3.57 7.19
CA ASP A 191 -1.00 4.39 5.99
C ASP A 191 -1.90 3.71 4.94
N PHE A 192 -1.77 2.40 4.80
CA PHE A 192 -2.59 1.60 3.90
C PHE A 192 -4.06 1.57 4.33
N LYS A 193 -4.36 1.46 5.63
CA LYS A 193 -5.75 1.57 6.15
C LYS A 193 -6.39 2.91 5.81
N ILE A 194 -5.62 4.01 5.87
CA ILE A 194 -6.11 5.34 5.50
C ILE A 194 -6.57 5.34 4.03
N ILE A 195 -5.76 4.78 3.13
CA ILE A 195 -6.12 4.66 1.70
C ILE A 195 -7.39 3.83 1.48
N LEU A 196 -7.50 2.67 2.15
CA LEU A 196 -8.70 1.84 2.04
C LEU A 196 -9.95 2.55 2.59
N TYR A 197 -9.79 3.32 3.67
CA TYR A 197 -10.88 4.10 4.25
C TYR A 197 -11.32 5.25 3.35
N GLU A 198 -10.37 6.02 2.80
CA GLU A 198 -10.65 7.08 1.82
C GLU A 198 -11.47 6.55 0.65
N TYR A 199 -11.10 5.38 0.14
CA TYR A 199 -11.84 4.73 -0.94
C TYR A 199 -13.26 4.34 -0.54
N ARG A 200 -13.44 3.67 0.61
CA ARG A 200 -14.78 3.30 1.11
C ARG A 200 -15.67 4.52 1.34
N ALA A 201 -15.10 5.60 1.86
CA ALA A 201 -15.83 6.85 2.07
C ALA A 201 -16.27 7.48 0.75
N ALA A 202 -15.41 7.49 -0.27
CA ALA A 202 -15.74 7.97 -1.61
C ALA A 202 -16.85 7.14 -2.26
N LEU A 203 -16.79 5.81 -2.17
CA LEU A 203 -17.86 4.92 -2.67
C LEU A 203 -19.20 5.19 -2.00
N LYS A 204 -19.23 5.31 -0.66
CA LYS A 204 -20.46 5.61 0.09
C LYS A 204 -21.06 6.95 -0.32
N LYS A 205 -20.23 7.97 -0.53
CA LYS A 205 -20.67 9.28 -1.00
C LYS A 205 -21.31 9.19 -2.39
N ASN A 206 -20.68 8.45 -3.32
CA ASN A 206 -21.18 8.28 -4.68
C ASN A 206 -22.51 7.51 -4.70
N HIS A 207 -22.61 6.39 -3.96
CA HIS A 207 -23.84 5.59 -3.88
C HIS A 207 -25.01 6.40 -3.31
N ASN A 208 -24.75 7.23 -2.29
CA ASN A 208 -25.77 8.10 -1.73
C ASN A 208 -26.20 9.20 -2.70
N ALA A 209 -25.29 9.75 -3.51
CA ALA A 209 -25.62 10.73 -4.54
C ALA A 209 -26.48 10.11 -5.66
N THR A 210 -26.18 8.88 -6.10
CA THR A 210 -26.96 8.18 -7.13
C THR A 210 -28.37 7.81 -6.67
N LYS A 211 -28.60 7.60 -5.37
CA LYS A 211 -29.94 7.34 -4.81
C LYS A 211 -30.83 8.57 -4.69
N GLN A 212 -30.27 9.78 -4.77
CA GLN A 212 -31.00 11.04 -4.65
C GLN A 212 -31.41 11.63 -6.00
N LEU A 213 -30.99 11.01 -7.11
CA LEU A 213 -31.38 11.31 -8.48
C LEU A 213 -32.48 10.35 -8.93
#